data_AF-A0A957RKT3-F1
#
_entry.id   AF-A0A957RKT3-F1
#
_cell.length_a   1.000
_cell.length_b   1.000
_cell.length_c   1.000
_cell.angle_alpha   90.00
_cell.angle_beta   90.00
_cell.angle_gamma   90.00
#
_symmetry.space_group_name_H-M   'P 1'
#
loop_
_entity.id
_entity.type
_entity.pdbx_description
1 polymer ?
#
loop_
_entity_poly.entity_id
_entity_poly.type
_entity_poly.pdbx_seq_one_letter_code
_entity_poly.pdbx_strand_id
1 'polypeptide(L)'
;VIDQFEEIVTTYPSQWEKREEFFRQINQALSDDPHLWIVLILREDYIAELDPYARLVPGRLRVRYRMQYMGYQAALEAVKQPAALEGRPFDDGVAETLVNNLRQMAGQQADAEQALGEYIEPVQLQVVCLQLWENLRDQPGASITLADVENLARGAGLGEFVNHALAGFYEQVIAGVLA
;
A
#
# COMPACT_ATOMS: atom_id res chain seq x y z
N VAL A 1 2.02 5.62 -17.85
CA VAL A 1 1.80 5.83 -16.40
C VAL A 1 2.98 6.61 -15.87
N ILE A 2 2.76 7.65 -15.07
CA ILE A 2 3.80 8.41 -14.40
C ILE A 2 3.54 8.28 -12.90
N ASP A 3 4.42 7.58 -12.21
CA ASP A 3 4.34 7.32 -10.77
C ASP A 3 5.07 8.41 -9.99
N GLN A 4 4.72 8.57 -8.70
CA GLN A 4 5.26 9.59 -7.80
C GLN A 4 5.23 11.00 -8.42
N PHE A 5 4.13 11.34 -9.10
CA PHE A 5 4.04 12.57 -9.88
C PHE A 5 4.16 13.84 -9.02
N GLU A 6 3.95 13.76 -7.71
CA GLU A 6 4.24 14.82 -6.75
C GLU A 6 5.70 15.28 -6.75
N GLU A 7 6.65 14.49 -7.25
CA GLU A 7 8.07 14.87 -7.33
C GLU A 7 8.31 16.16 -8.14
N ILE A 8 7.39 16.47 -9.06
CA ILE A 8 7.42 17.73 -9.79
C ILE A 8 7.34 18.95 -8.85
N VAL A 9 6.75 18.80 -7.67
CA VAL A 9 6.63 19.84 -6.64
C VAL A 9 7.47 19.58 -5.39
N THR A 10 7.72 18.32 -5.00
CA THR A 10 8.46 17.97 -3.79
C THR A 10 9.97 17.86 -4.01
N THR A 11 10.42 17.03 -4.94
CA THR A 11 11.84 16.74 -5.21
C THR A 11 12.50 17.82 -6.06
N TYR A 12 11.73 18.43 -6.98
CA TYR A 12 12.25 19.45 -7.90
C TYR A 12 11.61 20.84 -7.69
N PRO A 13 11.67 21.44 -6.48
CA PRO A 13 11.05 22.72 -6.20
C PRO A 13 11.67 23.87 -7.00
N SER A 14 12.98 23.80 -7.29
CA SER A 14 13.71 24.81 -8.07
C SER A 14 13.41 24.80 -9.56
N GLN A 15 12.80 23.73 -10.09
CA GLN A 15 12.49 23.58 -11.51
C GLN A 15 11.09 24.11 -11.86
N TRP A 16 10.51 24.97 -11.02
CA TRP A 16 9.14 25.47 -11.16
C TRP A 16 8.86 26.13 -12.53
N GLU A 17 9.86 26.79 -13.12
CA GLU A 17 9.77 27.42 -14.44
C GLU A 17 9.51 26.40 -15.57
N LYS A 18 9.92 25.15 -15.39
CA LYS A 18 9.76 24.08 -16.40
C LYS A 18 8.41 23.37 -16.32
N ARG A 19 7.67 23.53 -15.21
CA ARG A 19 6.44 22.77 -14.95
C ARG A 19 5.36 23.07 -16.00
N GLU A 20 5.15 24.35 -16.31
CA GLU A 20 4.15 24.73 -17.30
C GLU A 20 4.43 24.10 -18.67
N GLU A 21 5.68 24.13 -19.12
CA GLU A 21 6.09 23.51 -20.38
C GLU A 21 5.88 22.00 -20.38
N PHE A 22 6.19 21.33 -19.28
CA PHE A 22 5.92 19.90 -19.12
C PHE A 22 4.42 19.55 -19.32
N PHE A 23 3.50 20.33 -18.74
CA PHE A 23 2.06 20.11 -18.95
C PHE A 23 1.61 20.42 -20.39
N ARG A 24 2.24 21.40 -21.05
CA ARG A 24 2.01 21.66 -22.49
C ARG A 24 2.44 20.48 -23.34
N GLN A 25 3.58 19.85 -23.01
CA GLN A 25 4.06 18.65 -23.68
C GLN A 25 3.11 17.46 -23.48
N ILE A 26 2.55 17.27 -22.28
CA ILE A 26 1.50 16.26 -22.03
C ILE A 26 0.31 16.50 -22.96
N ASN A 27 -0.18 17.74 -23.05
CA ASN A 27 -1.32 18.06 -23.89
C ASN A 27 -1.05 17.85 -25.38
N GLN A 28 0.16 18.22 -25.83
CA GLN A 28 0.60 17.99 -27.20
C GLN A 28 0.64 16.48 -27.51
N ALA A 29 1.25 15.68 -26.63
CA ALA A 29 1.33 14.23 -26.80
C ALA A 29 -0.07 13.57 -26.88
N LEU A 30 -1.00 13.98 -26.02
CA LEU A 30 -2.39 13.51 -26.05
C LEU A 30 -3.16 13.97 -27.31
N SER A 31 -2.75 15.07 -27.93
CA SER A 31 -3.37 15.58 -29.16
C SER A 31 -2.83 14.88 -30.41
N ASP A 32 -1.53 14.53 -30.39
CA ASP A 32 -0.84 13.90 -31.52
C ASP A 32 -1.17 12.41 -31.66
N ASP A 33 -1.44 11.72 -30.54
CA ASP A 33 -1.81 10.31 -30.54
C ASP A 33 -3.16 10.06 -29.86
N PRO A 34 -4.24 9.77 -30.62
CA PRO A 34 -5.56 9.49 -30.05
C PRO A 34 -5.64 8.16 -29.30
N HIS A 35 -4.62 7.30 -29.37
CA HIS A 35 -4.54 6.05 -28.62
C HIS A 35 -3.69 6.17 -27.35
N LEU A 36 -3.09 7.33 -27.08
CA LEU A 36 -2.28 7.56 -25.90
C LEU A 36 -3.15 7.84 -24.67
N TRP A 37 -2.91 7.10 -23.60
CA TRP A 37 -3.49 7.32 -22.28
C TRP A 37 -2.40 7.60 -21.26
N ILE A 38 -2.54 8.70 -20.51
CA ILE A 38 -1.63 9.06 -19.42
C ILE A 38 -2.38 8.93 -18.11
N VAL A 39 -1.80 8.14 -17.20
CA VAL A 39 -2.24 8.03 -15.80
C VAL A 39 -1.15 8.66 -14.95
N LEU A 40 -1.52 9.69 -14.20
CA LEU A 40 -0.66 10.35 -13.21
C LEU A 40 -1.02 9.78 -11.84
N ILE A 41 -0.05 9.24 -11.13
CA ILE A 41 -0.21 8.70 -9.79
C ILE A 41 0.51 9.64 -8.84
N LEU A 42 -0.20 10.10 -7.82
CA LEU A 42 0.34 10.97 -6.79
C LEU A 42 -0.44 10.81 -5.49
N ARG A 43 0.16 11.24 -4.38
CA ARG A 43 -0.55 11.34 -3.11
C ARG A 43 -1.59 12.48 -3.15
N GLU A 44 -2.69 12.26 -2.43
CA GLU A 44 -3.86 13.16 -2.43
C GLU A 44 -3.55 14.57 -1.92
N ASP A 45 -2.62 14.69 -0.97
CA ASP A 45 -2.17 15.95 -0.37
C ASP A 45 -1.50 16.89 -1.37
N TYR A 46 -0.97 16.38 -2.48
CA TYR A 46 -0.33 17.19 -3.53
C TYR A 46 -1.26 17.53 -4.71
N ILE A 47 -2.54 17.13 -4.67
CA ILE A 47 -3.47 17.42 -5.78
C ILE A 47 -3.65 18.93 -5.99
N ALA A 48 -3.74 19.71 -4.91
CA ALA A 48 -3.97 21.15 -4.99
C ALA A 48 -2.81 21.89 -5.71
N GLU A 49 -1.58 21.37 -5.58
CA GLU A 49 -0.40 21.93 -6.24
C GLU A 49 -0.46 21.82 -7.77
N LEU A 50 -1.34 20.96 -8.30
CA LEU A 50 -1.53 20.80 -9.75
C LEU A 50 -2.56 21.77 -10.34
N ASP A 51 -3.36 22.45 -9.51
CA ASP A 51 -4.43 23.35 -9.97
C ASP A 51 -3.96 24.45 -10.94
N PRO A 52 -2.78 25.09 -10.76
CA PRO A 52 -2.27 26.07 -11.70
C PRO A 52 -2.10 25.53 -13.13
N TYR A 53 -1.81 24.23 -13.26
CA TYR A 53 -1.50 23.56 -14.51
C TYR A 53 -2.68 22.79 -15.10
N ALA A 54 -3.73 22.54 -14.32
CA ALA A 54 -4.91 21.78 -14.76
C ALA A 54 -5.51 22.32 -16.07
N ARG A 55 -5.51 23.64 -16.27
CA ARG A 55 -6.01 24.27 -17.51
C ARG A 55 -5.22 23.91 -18.78
N LEU A 56 -4.00 23.39 -18.63
CA LEU A 56 -3.09 23.11 -19.74
C LEU A 56 -3.29 21.74 -20.37
N VAL A 57 -4.08 20.86 -19.74
CA VAL A 57 -4.31 19.49 -20.20
C VAL A 57 -5.80 19.20 -20.47
N PRO A 58 -6.12 18.22 -21.33
CA PRO A 58 -7.51 17.87 -21.64
C PRO A 58 -8.26 17.44 -20.37
N GLY A 59 -9.55 17.79 -20.29
CA GLY A 59 -10.38 17.42 -19.14
C GLY A 59 -9.98 18.07 -17.80
N ARG A 60 -8.98 18.95 -17.78
CA ARG A 60 -8.52 19.72 -16.61
C ARG A 60 -8.24 18.88 -15.36
N LEU A 61 -7.67 17.69 -15.52
CA LEU A 61 -7.41 16.75 -14.42
C LEU A 61 -8.66 16.46 -13.56
N ARG A 62 -9.87 16.55 -14.14
CA ARG A 62 -11.14 16.31 -13.44
C ARG A 62 -11.41 14.83 -13.21
N VAL A 63 -10.93 13.98 -14.11
CA VAL A 63 -11.02 12.53 -13.93
C VAL A 63 -10.01 12.14 -12.87
N ARG A 64 -10.51 11.86 -11.66
CA ARG A 64 -9.72 11.47 -10.50
C ARG A 64 -10.24 10.14 -10.00
N TYR A 65 -9.34 9.18 -9.85
CA TYR A 65 -9.63 7.91 -9.21
C TYR A 65 -8.90 7.88 -7.87
N ARG A 66 -9.66 8.03 -6.79
CA ARG A 66 -9.11 7.91 -5.45
C ARG A 66 -8.96 6.44 -5.11
N MET A 67 -7.73 5.98 -4.89
CA MET A 67 -7.50 4.66 -4.33
C MET A 67 -7.99 4.66 -2.88
N GLN A 68 -9.02 3.87 -2.62
CA GLN A 68 -9.55 3.69 -1.26
C GLN A 68 -8.60 2.81 -0.46
N TYR A 69 -8.64 2.98 0.85
CA TYR A 69 -7.94 2.09 1.76
C TYR A 69 -8.46 0.65 1.64
N MET A 70 -7.62 -0.31 2.01
CA MET A 70 -7.93 -1.73 1.87
C MET A 70 -8.95 -2.17 2.93
N GLY A 71 -10.20 -2.37 2.51
CA GLY A 71 -11.25 -2.94 3.35
C GLY A 71 -11.10 -4.46 3.54
N TYR A 72 -11.98 -5.04 4.36
CA TYR A 72 -11.94 -6.47 4.73
C TYR A 72 -11.85 -7.43 3.53
N GLN A 73 -12.72 -7.27 2.53
CA GLN A 73 -12.75 -8.18 1.38
C GLN A 73 -11.48 -8.07 0.53
N ALA A 74 -11.03 -6.84 0.25
CA ALA A 74 -9.80 -6.60 -0.50
C ALA A 74 -8.57 -7.16 0.23
N ALA A 75 -8.51 -7.04 1.56
CA ALA A 75 -7.44 -7.64 2.36
C ALA A 75 -7.48 -9.17 2.33
N LEU A 76 -8.67 -9.76 2.40
CA LEU A 76 -8.83 -11.21 2.33
C LEU A 76 -8.35 -11.76 0.98
N GLU A 77 -8.69 -11.09 -0.12
CA GLU A 77 -8.19 -11.44 -1.46
C GLU A 77 -6.67 -11.24 -1.55
N ALA A 78 -6.14 -10.12 -1.06
CA ALA A 78 -4.72 -9.81 -1.06
C ALA A 78 -3.88 -10.83 -0.25
N VAL A 79 -4.47 -11.45 0.77
CA VAL A 79 -3.84 -12.52 1.56
C VAL A 79 -3.98 -13.89 0.87
N LYS A 80 -5.20 -14.25 0.45
CA LYS A 80 -5.49 -15.60 -0.06
C LYS A 80 -4.88 -15.86 -1.44
N GLN A 81 -4.98 -14.91 -2.36
CA GLN A 81 -4.63 -15.14 -3.76
C GLN A 81 -3.13 -15.43 -3.96
N PRO A 82 -2.18 -14.64 -3.39
CA PRO A 82 -0.76 -14.94 -3.54
C PRO A 82 -0.37 -16.31 -2.97
N ALA A 83 -0.88 -16.65 -1.78
CA ALA A 83 -0.58 -17.92 -1.14
C ALA A 83 -1.10 -19.12 -1.96
N ALA A 84 -2.29 -19.00 -2.57
CA ALA A 84 -2.83 -20.01 -3.46
C ALA A 84 -2.02 -20.16 -4.77
N LEU A 85 -1.58 -19.05 -5.35
CA LEU A 85 -0.74 -19.05 -6.57
C LEU A 85 0.61 -19.72 -6.34
N GLU A 86 1.19 -19.54 -5.16
CA GLU A 86 2.43 -20.20 -4.74
C GLU A 86 2.22 -21.63 -4.20
N GLY A 87 1.01 -22.19 -4.36
CA GLY A 87 0.72 -23.58 -4.05
C GLY A 87 0.54 -23.91 -2.57
N ARG A 88 0.35 -22.90 -1.71
CA ARG A 88 0.12 -23.07 -0.27
C ARG A 88 -1.08 -22.22 0.20
N PRO A 89 -2.31 -22.56 -0.21
CA PRO A 89 -3.50 -21.81 0.19
C PRO A 89 -3.71 -21.85 1.72
N PHE A 90 -4.47 -20.89 2.24
CA PHE A 90 -4.90 -20.91 3.64
C PHE A 90 -5.97 -21.98 3.88
N ASP A 91 -5.94 -22.61 5.05
CA ASP A 91 -7.07 -23.41 5.55
C ASP A 91 -8.30 -22.51 5.81
N ASP A 92 -9.48 -23.13 5.83
CA ASP A 92 -10.75 -22.46 6.06
C ASP A 92 -10.73 -21.62 7.36
N GLY A 93 -11.04 -20.33 7.25
CA GLY A 93 -11.12 -19.41 8.39
C GLY A 93 -9.77 -18.84 8.87
N VAL A 94 -8.63 -19.33 8.36
CA VAL A 94 -7.32 -18.87 8.82
C VAL A 94 -6.99 -17.46 8.30
N ALA A 95 -7.22 -17.22 7.01
CA ALA A 95 -6.99 -15.90 6.43
C ALA A 95 -7.96 -14.86 7.01
N GLU A 96 -9.20 -15.24 7.29
CA GLU A 96 -10.20 -14.40 7.97
C GLU A 96 -9.74 -14.02 9.37
N THR A 97 -9.15 -14.99 10.11
CA THR A 97 -8.58 -14.74 11.44
C THR A 97 -7.42 -13.74 11.37
N LEU A 98 -6.50 -13.93 10.41
CA LEU A 98 -5.39 -13.00 10.17
C LEU A 98 -5.87 -11.57 9.87
N VAL A 99 -6.83 -11.44 8.95
CA VAL A 99 -7.40 -10.15 8.54
C VAL A 99 -8.14 -9.49 9.70
N ASN A 100 -8.91 -10.23 10.50
CA ASN A 100 -9.60 -9.68 11.67
C ASN A 100 -8.62 -9.22 12.75
N ASN A 101 -7.53 -9.95 12.99
CA ASN A 101 -6.50 -9.52 13.92
C ASN A 101 -5.87 -8.18 13.49
N LEU A 102 -5.60 -8.00 12.19
CA LEU A 102 -5.11 -6.73 11.64
C LEU A 102 -6.12 -5.58 11.82
N ARG A 103 -7.42 -5.86 11.66
CA ARG A 103 -8.47 -4.86 11.89
C ARG A 103 -8.60 -4.46 13.36
N GLN A 104 -8.42 -5.39 14.29
CA GLN A 104 -8.45 -5.07 15.73
C GLN A 104 -7.31 -4.12 16.10
N MET A 105 -6.12 -4.32 15.52
CA MET A 105 -4.98 -3.42 15.76
C MET A 105 -5.24 -1.99 15.26
N ALA A 106 -5.80 -1.86 14.05
CA ALA A 106 -6.14 -0.56 13.49
C ALA A 106 -7.16 0.21 14.35
N GLY A 107 -8.11 -0.49 14.97
CA GLY A 107 -9.07 0.14 15.89
C GLY A 107 -8.49 0.53 17.25
N GLN A 108 -7.51 -0.23 17.77
CA GLN A 108 -6.80 0.14 19.00
C GLN A 108 -5.96 1.42 18.85
N GLN A 109 -5.46 1.72 17.64
CA GLN A 109 -4.77 2.99 17.35
C GLN A 109 -5.72 4.20 17.32
N ALA A 110 -7.03 3.98 17.15
CA ALA A 110 -8.03 5.04 17.03
C ALA A 110 -8.67 5.47 18.37
N ASP A 111 -8.05 5.14 19.51
CA ASP A 111 -8.53 5.45 20.88
C ASP A 111 -9.91 4.86 21.23
N ALA A 112 -10.38 3.91 20.41
CA ALA A 112 -11.60 3.16 20.63
C ALA A 112 -11.21 1.74 21.07
N GLU A 113 -10.98 1.55 22.38
CA GLU A 113 -10.79 0.23 22.97
C GLU A 113 -11.93 -0.69 22.49
N GLN A 114 -11.62 -1.64 21.61
CA GLN A 114 -12.47 -2.71 21.06
C GLN A 114 -13.21 -2.46 19.72
N ALA A 115 -12.98 -1.35 19.00
CA ALA A 115 -13.52 -1.23 17.64
C ALA A 115 -12.68 -2.02 16.62
N LEU A 116 -13.33 -2.66 15.63
CA LEU A 116 -12.62 -3.14 14.43
C LEU A 116 -12.40 -1.96 13.50
N GLY A 117 -11.15 -1.74 13.06
CA GLY A 117 -10.84 -0.78 12.01
C GLY A 117 -11.65 -1.07 10.74
N GLU A 118 -12.15 -0.01 10.11
CA GLU A 118 -12.83 -0.11 8.81
C GLU A 118 -11.86 -0.56 7.71
N TYR A 119 -10.61 -0.11 7.82
CA TYR A 119 -9.54 -0.34 6.86
C TYR A 119 -8.33 -0.99 7.50
N ILE A 120 -7.54 -1.67 6.67
CA ILE A 120 -6.25 -2.26 7.03
C ILE A 120 -5.14 -1.44 6.38
N GLU A 121 -4.14 -1.11 7.18
CA GLU A 121 -2.93 -0.45 6.69
C GLU A 121 -2.14 -1.41 5.79
N PRO A 122 -1.90 -1.08 4.50
CA PRO A 122 -1.23 -1.98 3.56
C PRO A 122 0.14 -2.46 4.05
N VAL A 123 0.91 -1.59 4.71
CA VAL A 123 2.23 -1.93 5.25
C VAL A 123 2.15 -3.00 6.34
N GLN A 124 1.14 -2.94 7.22
CA GLN A 124 0.95 -3.96 8.25
C GLN A 124 0.64 -5.33 7.62
N LEU A 125 -0.26 -5.35 6.63
CA LEU A 125 -0.59 -6.57 5.90
C LEU A 125 0.62 -7.15 5.18
N GLN A 126 1.41 -6.30 4.52
CA GLN A 126 2.64 -6.71 3.83
C GLN A 126 3.66 -7.32 4.78
N VAL A 127 3.94 -6.66 5.91
CA VAL A 127 4.91 -7.14 6.90
C VAL A 127 4.49 -8.50 7.46
N VAL A 128 3.21 -8.64 7.84
CA VAL A 128 2.67 -9.90 8.35
C VAL A 128 2.74 -11.02 7.32
N CYS A 129 2.30 -10.76 6.08
CA CYS A 129 2.32 -11.77 5.02
C CYS A 129 3.76 -12.17 4.66
N LEU A 130 4.67 -11.20 4.58
CA LEU A 130 6.09 -11.47 4.33
C LEU A 130 6.65 -12.36 5.43
N GLN A 131 6.50 -11.99 6.70
CA GLN A 131 7.05 -12.76 7.80
C GLN A 131 6.43 -14.17 7.91
N LEU A 132 5.14 -14.29 7.63
CA LEU A 132 4.47 -15.58 7.55
C LEU A 132 5.11 -16.45 6.48
N TRP A 133 5.31 -15.90 5.28
CA TRP A 133 5.94 -16.60 4.18
C TRP A 133 7.39 -17.00 4.49
N GLU A 134 8.18 -16.08 5.04
CA GLU A 134 9.58 -16.32 5.38
C GLU A 134 9.76 -17.41 6.45
N ASN A 135 8.81 -17.52 7.40
CA ASN A 135 8.79 -18.57 8.39
C ASN A 135 8.41 -19.94 7.80
N LEU A 136 7.56 -19.94 6.76
CA LEU A 136 6.96 -21.13 6.20
C LEU A 136 7.71 -21.70 4.98
N ARG A 137 8.49 -20.89 4.26
CA ARG A 137 9.13 -21.31 2.99
C ARG A 137 10.02 -22.55 3.09
N ASP A 138 10.69 -22.74 4.23
CA ASP A 138 11.59 -23.89 4.46
C ASP A 138 10.87 -25.04 5.18
N GLN A 139 9.59 -24.86 5.53
CA GLN A 139 8.77 -25.85 6.21
C GLN A 139 7.83 -26.54 5.22
N PRO A 140 7.84 -27.88 5.14
CA PRO A 140 6.91 -28.60 4.29
C PRO A 140 5.46 -28.38 4.76
N GLY A 141 4.55 -28.12 3.83
CA GLY A 141 3.12 -27.96 4.13
C GLY A 141 2.32 -27.68 2.87
N ALA A 142 1.14 -28.30 2.75
CA ALA A 142 0.24 -28.10 1.62
C ALA A 142 -0.67 -26.87 1.78
N SER A 143 -0.82 -26.37 3.02
CA SER A 143 -1.62 -25.20 3.35
C SER A 143 -1.01 -24.39 4.49
N ILE A 144 -1.57 -23.20 4.71
CA ILE A 144 -1.28 -22.34 5.86
C ILE A 144 -2.37 -22.55 6.91
N THR A 145 -1.97 -23.05 8.07
CA THR A 145 -2.84 -23.44 9.17
C THR A 145 -3.02 -22.32 10.19
N LEU A 146 -3.99 -22.47 11.10
CA LEU A 146 -4.16 -21.52 12.21
C LEU A 146 -2.91 -21.46 13.09
N ALA A 147 -2.25 -22.61 13.34
CA ALA A 147 -1.03 -22.67 14.13
C ALA A 147 0.11 -21.87 13.50
N ASP A 148 0.21 -21.84 12.17
CA ASP A 148 1.22 -21.03 11.47
C ASP A 148 1.03 -19.53 11.72
N VAL A 149 -0.22 -19.08 11.76
CA VAL A 149 -0.58 -17.68 12.06
C VAL A 149 -0.36 -17.36 13.54
N GLU A 150 -0.73 -18.25 14.46
CA GLU A 150 -0.52 -18.05 15.90
C GLU A 150 0.97 -18.05 16.27
N ASN A 151 1.77 -18.89 15.61
CA ASN A 151 3.21 -18.96 15.81
C ASN A 151 3.97 -17.71 15.32
N LEU A 152 3.35 -16.91 14.43
CA LEU A 152 3.95 -15.69 13.88
C LEU A 152 4.43 -14.74 14.99
N ALA A 153 3.62 -14.58 16.03
CA ALA A 153 3.90 -13.68 17.13
C ALA A 153 4.74 -14.32 18.25
N ARG A 154 5.22 -15.56 18.08
CA ARG A 154 6.06 -16.29 19.07
C ARG A 154 5.48 -16.27 20.50
N GLY A 155 4.16 -16.30 20.62
CA GLY A 155 3.43 -16.23 21.91
C GLY A 155 3.06 -14.83 22.39
N ALA A 156 3.48 -13.76 21.70
CA ALA A 156 2.92 -12.41 21.86
C ALA A 156 1.62 -12.25 21.06
N GLY A 157 0.88 -11.15 21.27
CA GLY A 157 -0.24 -10.81 20.40
C GLY A 157 0.24 -10.36 19.01
N LEU A 158 -0.53 -10.63 17.95
CA LEU A 158 -0.19 -10.20 16.58
C LEU A 158 0.09 -8.67 16.51
N GLY A 159 -0.66 -7.88 17.28
CA GLY A 159 -0.47 -6.43 17.36
C GLY A 159 0.89 -6.01 17.89
N GLU A 160 1.36 -6.68 18.96
CA GLU A 160 2.68 -6.43 19.51
C GLU A 160 3.78 -6.84 18.52
N PHE A 161 3.61 -7.99 17.87
CA PHE A 161 4.54 -8.47 16.87
C PHE A 161 4.70 -7.51 15.68
N VAL A 162 3.59 -7.01 15.13
CA VAL A 162 3.64 -6.06 14.00
C VAL A 162 4.28 -4.75 14.40
N ASN A 163 3.98 -4.22 15.60
CA ASN A 163 4.64 -3.01 16.08
C ASN A 163 6.17 -3.20 16.20
N HIS A 164 6.63 -4.34 16.71
CA HIS A 164 8.06 -4.67 16.76
C HIS A 164 8.67 -4.88 15.37
N ALA A 165 7.96 -5.55 14.46
CA ALA A 165 8.40 -5.79 13.09
C ALA A 165 8.52 -4.49 12.31
N LEU A 166 7.56 -3.57 12.47
CA LEU A 166 7.61 -2.24 11.89
C LEU A 166 8.76 -1.42 12.49
N ALA A 167 8.93 -1.44 13.82
CA ALA A 167 10.05 -0.75 14.47
C ALA A 167 11.41 -1.24 13.94
N GLY A 168 11.60 -2.56 13.84
CA GLY A 168 12.81 -3.15 13.27
C GLY A 168 13.02 -2.81 11.79
N PHE A 169 11.95 -2.79 10.99
CA PHE A 169 12.01 -2.36 9.59
C PHE A 169 12.41 -0.88 9.47
N TYR A 170 11.82 0.01 10.27
CA TYR A 170 12.17 1.43 10.29
C TYR A 170 13.62 1.65 10.73
N GLU A 171 14.10 0.93 11.75
CA GLU A 171 15.50 1.01 12.18
C GLU A 171 16.47 0.57 11.07
N GLN A 172 16.15 -0.49 10.33
CA GLN A 172 16.97 -0.97 9.20
C GLN A 172 16.97 0.01 8.03
N VAL A 173 15.82 0.59 7.68
CA VAL A 173 15.72 1.59 6.61
C VAL A 173 16.48 2.86 7.00
N ILE A 174 16.37 3.32 8.25
CA ILE A 174 17.13 4.47 8.74
C ILE A 174 18.64 4.19 8.70
N ALA A 175 19.07 3.00 9.13
CA ALA A 175 20.48 2.62 9.09
C ALA A 175 21.04 2.57 7.64
N GLY A 176 20.23 2.13 6.67
CA GLY A 176 20.62 2.09 5.25
C GLY A 176 20.68 3.47 4.57
N VAL A 177 19.95 4.47 5.08
CA VAL A 177 19.99 5.86 4.56
C VAL A 177 21.14 6.67 5.18
N LEU A 178 21.62 6.27 6.36
CA LEU A 178 22.75 6.91 7.05
C LEU A 178 24.13 6.34 6.68
N ALA A 179 24.19 5.31 5.83
CA ALA A 179 25.41 4.68 5.32
C ALA A 179 25.78 5.21 3.93
#